data_AF-A0A524IA04-F1
#
_entry.id   AF-A0A524IA04-F1
#
_cell.length_a   1.000
_cell.length_b   1.000
_cell.length_c   1.000
_cell.angle_alpha   90.00
_cell.angle_beta   90.00
_cell.angle_gamma   90.00
#
_symmetry.space_group_name_H-M   'P 1'
#
loop_
_entity.id
_entity.type
_entity.pdbx_description
1 polymer ?
#
loop_
_entity_poly.entity_id
_entity_poly.type
_entity_poly.pdbx_seq_one_letter_code
_entity_poly.pdbx_strand_id
1 'polypeptide(L)'
;MSELKDRASAASKEFKGETYAFGSGVLDQPPGQFAAEFGKKALFVGPFEFEWFCPVRERILGSLEKAGVEVMEEVRSAGPNAPFVDVYRIHSHI
;
A
#
# COMPACT_ATOMS: atom_id res chain seq x y z
N MET A 1 3.67 26.48 -12.93
CA MET A 1 3.91 25.02 -13.04
C MET A 1 3.56 24.62 -14.46
N SER A 2 4.31 23.71 -15.08
CA SER A 2 4.24 23.43 -16.53
C SER A 2 2.92 22.74 -16.92
N GLU A 3 2.27 23.18 -18.00
CA GLU A 3 1.03 22.60 -18.57
C GLU A 3 1.06 21.06 -18.68
N LEU A 4 2.23 20.48 -18.93
CA LEU A 4 2.42 19.03 -18.98
C LEU A 4 2.10 18.33 -17.66
N LYS A 5 2.47 18.95 -16.52
CA LYS A 5 2.18 18.39 -15.19
C LYS A 5 0.69 18.45 -14.87
N ASP A 6 0.03 19.53 -15.28
CA ASP A 6 -1.42 19.70 -15.07
C ASP A 6 -2.21 18.69 -15.92
N ARG A 7 -1.79 18.48 -17.18
CA ARG A 7 -2.37 17.43 -18.04
C ARG A 7 -2.14 16.03 -17.49
N ALA A 8 -0.94 15.72 -16.97
CA ALA A 8 -0.65 14.43 -16.36
C ALA A 8 -1.48 14.18 -15.09
N SER A 9 -1.66 15.21 -14.26
CA SER A 9 -2.52 15.18 -13.08
C SER A 9 -3.99 14.94 -13.46
N ALA A 10 -4.49 15.66 -14.47
CA ALA A 10 -5.86 15.49 -14.97
C ALA A 10 -6.10 14.08 -15.52
N ALA A 11 -5.19 13.54 -16.32
CA ALA A 11 -5.28 12.17 -16.84
C ALA A 11 -5.29 11.12 -15.72
N SER A 12 -4.51 11.32 -14.65
CA SER A 12 -4.49 10.41 -13.51
C SER A 12 -5.83 10.42 -12.75
N LYS A 13 -6.45 11.61 -12.61
CA LYS A 13 -7.78 11.76 -12.02
C LYS A 13 -8.89 11.19 -12.90
N GLU A 14 -8.79 11.32 -14.22
CA GLU A 14 -9.76 10.72 -15.14
C GLU A 14 -9.73 9.19 -15.08
N PHE A 15 -8.55 8.59 -14.88
CA PHE A 15 -8.39 7.14 -14.85
C PHE A 15 -9.05 6.46 -13.64
N LYS A 16 -8.85 7.00 -12.43
CA LYS A 16 -9.30 6.36 -11.17
C LYS A 16 -9.86 7.32 -10.12
N GLY A 17 -10.06 8.59 -10.46
CA GLY A 17 -10.58 9.60 -9.54
C GLY A 17 -9.74 9.71 -8.28
N GLU A 18 -10.41 9.70 -7.14
CA GLU A 18 -9.79 9.84 -5.82
C GLU A 18 -9.27 8.50 -5.24
N THR A 19 -9.45 7.37 -5.95
CA THR A 19 -8.96 6.05 -5.50
C THR A 19 -7.55 5.72 -6.01
N TYR A 20 -6.80 6.73 -6.45
CA TYR A 20 -5.44 6.57 -6.94
C TYR A 20 -4.56 7.74 -6.50
N ALA A 21 -3.59 7.45 -5.65
CA ALA A 21 -2.64 8.44 -5.15
C ALA A 21 -1.34 8.39 -5.98
N PHE A 22 -0.79 9.57 -6.30
CA PHE A 22 0.46 9.70 -7.04
C PHE A 22 1.27 10.91 -6.56
N GLY A 23 2.58 10.88 -6.79
CA GLY A 23 3.49 11.98 -6.50
C GLY A 23 4.61 11.61 -5.53
N SER A 24 5.47 12.58 -5.24
CA SER A 24 6.54 12.42 -4.26
C SER A 24 5.96 12.30 -2.86
N GLY A 25 6.44 11.35 -2.05
CA GLY A 25 5.94 11.17 -0.68
C GLY A 25 4.65 10.35 -0.57
N VAL A 26 4.17 9.75 -1.66
CA VAL A 26 2.88 9.04 -1.71
C VAL A 26 2.77 7.84 -0.75
N LEU A 27 3.86 7.40 -0.13
CA LEU A 27 3.84 6.30 0.85
C LEU A 27 3.55 6.78 2.28
N ASP A 28 3.64 8.09 2.56
CA ASP A 28 3.66 8.60 3.93
C ASP A 28 2.26 8.90 4.49
N GLN A 29 1.24 9.10 3.62
CA GLN A 29 -0.15 9.40 4.04
C GLN A 29 -1.22 8.56 3.32
N PRO A 30 -1.22 8.44 1.98
CA PRO A 30 -2.27 7.71 1.26
C PRO A 30 -2.50 6.25 1.70
N PRO A 31 -1.47 5.42 1.99
CA PRO A 31 -1.70 4.03 2.37
C PRO A 31 -2.59 3.89 3.62
N GLY A 32 -2.32 4.69 4.65
CA GLY A 32 -3.13 4.75 5.87
C GLY A 32 -4.54 5.28 5.63
N GLN A 33 -4.68 6.34 4.85
CA GLN A 33 -5.99 6.92 4.52
C GLN A 33 -6.88 5.89 3.82
N PHE A 34 -6.36 5.25 2.77
CA PHE A 34 -7.11 4.24 2.03
C PHE A 34 -7.42 3.01 2.88
N ALA A 35 -6.48 2.52 3.69
CA ALA A 35 -6.74 1.37 4.56
C ALA A 35 -7.83 1.69 5.61
N ALA A 36 -7.84 2.91 6.15
CA ALA A 36 -8.81 3.33 7.16
C ALA A 36 -10.26 3.39 6.66
N GLU A 37 -10.48 3.48 5.35
CA GLU A 37 -11.81 3.40 4.73
C GLU A 37 -12.42 1.99 4.85
N PHE A 38 -11.57 0.95 4.95
CA PHE A 38 -12.01 -0.44 5.02
C PHE A 38 -12.09 -0.98 6.46
N GLY A 39 -11.35 -0.39 7.40
CA GLY A 39 -11.37 -0.83 8.79
C GLY A 39 -10.28 -0.23 9.66
N LYS A 40 -10.18 -0.73 10.90
CA LYS A 40 -9.18 -0.31 11.90
C LYS A 40 -8.08 -1.34 12.15
N LYS A 41 -8.19 -2.51 11.52
CA LYS A 41 -7.24 -3.61 11.65
C LYS A 41 -6.85 -4.08 10.25
N ALA A 42 -5.57 -4.29 10.03
CA ALA A 42 -5.04 -4.73 8.75
C ALA A 42 -4.02 -5.86 8.92
N LEU A 43 -3.99 -6.75 7.93
CA LEU A 43 -2.87 -7.65 7.69
C LEU A 43 -1.90 -6.95 6.75
N PHE A 44 -0.62 -6.82 7.13
CA PHE A 44 0.37 -6.19 6.26
C PHE A 44 1.15 -7.25 5.50
N VAL A 45 0.91 -7.36 4.19
CA VAL A 45 1.51 -8.39 3.34
C VAL A 45 2.66 -7.79 2.54
N GLY A 46 3.88 -8.30 2.71
CA GLY A 46 5.09 -7.71 2.12
C GLY A 46 6.25 -8.69 1.92
N PRO A 47 7.21 -8.39 1.04
CA PRO A 47 8.35 -9.26 0.75
C PRO A 47 9.49 -8.95 1.76
N PHE A 48 9.27 -9.30 3.03
CA PHE A 48 10.12 -8.90 4.17
C PHE A 48 11.53 -9.50 4.16
N GLU A 49 11.78 -10.53 3.36
CA GLU A 49 13.09 -11.14 3.20
C GLU A 49 14.08 -10.25 2.43
N PHE A 50 13.62 -9.17 1.78
CA PHE A 50 14.50 -8.29 1.02
C PHE A 50 14.76 -6.97 1.74
N GLU A 51 16.04 -6.69 2.00
CA GLU A 51 16.47 -5.47 2.72
C GLU A 51 16.03 -4.16 2.04
N TRP A 52 15.93 -4.15 0.71
CA TRP A 52 15.47 -2.96 -0.03
C TRP A 52 14.05 -2.54 0.33
N PHE A 53 13.23 -3.46 0.87
CA PHE A 53 11.84 -3.19 1.23
C PHE A 53 11.71 -2.53 2.60
N CYS A 54 12.70 -2.64 3.49
CA CYS A 54 12.67 -2.07 4.84
C CYS A 54 12.25 -0.58 4.87
N PRO A 55 12.88 0.34 4.10
CA PRO A 55 12.45 1.74 4.11
C PRO A 55 11.05 1.98 3.51
N VAL A 56 10.57 1.08 2.63
CA VAL A 56 9.21 1.15 2.08
C VAL A 56 8.19 0.71 3.14
N ARG A 57 8.48 -0.41 3.82
CA ARG A 57 7.71 -0.93 4.95
C ARG A 57 7.52 0.13 6.03
N GLU A 58 8.60 0.73 6.52
CA GLU A 58 8.56 1.72 7.61
C GLU A 58 7.64 2.90 7.29
N ARG A 59 7.70 3.41 6.05
CA ARG A 59 6.86 4.52 5.61
C ARG A 59 5.38 4.16 5.56
N ILE A 60 5.05 2.98 5.03
CA ILE A 60 3.67 2.51 4.95
C ILE A 60 3.13 2.21 6.36
N LEU A 61 3.90 1.53 7.22
CA LEU A 61 3.50 1.27 8.61
C LEU A 61 3.25 2.56 9.38
N GLY A 62 4.14 3.56 9.24
CA GLY A 62 3.94 4.88 9.84
C GLY A 62 2.71 5.62 9.28
N SER A 63 2.37 5.41 8.01
CA SER A 63 1.15 5.93 7.40
C SER A 63 -0.11 5.29 8.01
N LEU A 64 -0.12 3.95 8.17
CA LEU A 64 -1.21 3.20 8.77
C LEU A 64 -1.44 3.62 10.24
N GLU A 65 -0.36 3.71 11.03
CA GLU A 65 -0.42 4.13 12.44
C GLU A 65 -1.05 5.52 12.60
N LYS A 66 -0.60 6.49 11.79
CA LYS A 66 -1.16 7.86 11.79
C LYS A 66 -2.64 7.91 11.42
N ALA A 67 -3.11 6.96 10.61
CA ALA A 67 -4.51 6.83 10.23
C ALA A 67 -5.34 6.03 11.26
N GLY A 68 -4.72 5.53 12.33
CA GLY A 68 -5.35 4.71 13.35
C GLY A 68 -5.72 3.31 12.87
N VAL A 69 -4.93 2.76 11.92
CA VAL A 69 -5.04 1.37 11.47
C VAL A 69 -3.98 0.54 12.18
N GLU A 70 -4.43 -0.42 12.98
CA GLU A 70 -3.59 -1.36 13.71
C GLU A 70 -3.17 -2.51 12.78
N VAL A 71 -1.86 -2.77 12.65
CA VAL A 71 -1.37 -3.93 11.90
C VAL A 71 -1.33 -5.13 12.83
N MET A 72 -2.17 -6.13 12.54
CA MET A 72 -2.30 -7.35 13.36
C MET A 72 -1.07 -8.26 13.23
N GLU A 73 -0.60 -8.41 11.99
CA GLU A 73 0.50 -9.29 11.64
C GLU A 73 1.14 -8.82 10.33
N GLU A 74 2.43 -9.10 10.20
CA GLU A 74 3.20 -8.93 8.97
C GLU A 74 3.44 -10.29 8.31
N VAL A 75 2.83 -10.51 7.15
CA VAL A 75 2.82 -11.79 6.45
C VAL A 75 3.65 -11.75 5.18
N ARG A 76 4.55 -12.74 5.01
CA ARG A 76 5.37 -12.84 3.80
C ARG A 76 4.49 -12.87 2.55
N SER A 77 4.79 -11.99 1.59
CA SER A 77 4.09 -11.91 0.31
C SER A 77 4.32 -13.15 -0.55
N ALA A 78 3.61 -13.23 -1.66
CA ALA A 78 3.81 -14.25 -2.68
C ALA A 78 5.02 -13.92 -3.56
N GLY A 79 5.64 -14.95 -4.15
CA GLY A 79 6.70 -14.78 -5.13
C GLY A 79 6.18 -14.30 -6.49
N PRO A 80 7.07 -13.89 -7.42
CA PRO A 80 6.69 -13.63 -8.81
C PRO A 80 5.99 -14.85 -9.43
N ASN A 81 4.92 -14.62 -10.21
CA ASN A 81 4.10 -15.69 -10.80
C ASN A 81 3.52 -16.67 -9.75
N ALA A 82 2.99 -16.12 -8.66
CA ALA A 82 2.45 -16.84 -7.51
C ALA A 82 1.41 -17.91 -7.87
N PRO A 83 1.64 -19.20 -7.55
CA PRO A 83 0.62 -20.25 -7.68
C PRO A 83 -0.46 -20.13 -6.59
N PHE A 84 -1.56 -20.88 -6.73
CA PHE A 84 -2.67 -20.89 -5.75
C PHE A 84 -2.20 -21.20 -4.31
N VAL A 85 -1.13 -21.99 -4.16
CA VAL A 85 -0.56 -22.35 -2.86
C VAL A 85 -0.12 -21.11 -2.05
N ASP A 86 0.39 -20.07 -2.71
CA ASP A 86 0.75 -18.82 -2.04
C ASP A 86 -0.48 -18.08 -1.52
N VAL A 87 -1.59 -18.11 -2.27
CA VAL A 87 -2.86 -17.51 -1.83
C VAL A 87 -3.36 -18.19 -0.57
N TYR A 88 -3.37 -19.54 -0.54
CA TYR A 88 -3.81 -20.28 0.65
C TYR A 88 -2.90 -20.06 1.85
N ARG A 89 -1.59 -19.95 1.64
CA ARG A 89 -0.64 -19.62 2.70
C ARG A 89 -0.88 -18.24 3.30
N ILE A 90 -1.22 -17.23 2.49
CA ILE A 90 -1.54 -15.90 3.01
C ILE A 90 -2.92 -15.90 3.68
N HIS A 91 -3.89 -16.59 3.08
CA HIS A 91 -5.25 -16.72 3.62
C HIS A 91 -5.28 -17.37 5.01
N SER A 92 -4.35 -18.26 5.36
CA SER A 92 -4.34 -18.91 6.68
C SER A 92 -4.08 -17.96 7.87
N HIS A 93 -3.80 -16.69 7.60
CA HIS A 93 -3.63 -15.63 8.60
C HIS A 93 -4.91 -14.80 8.83
N ILE A 94 -6.00 -15.09 8.12
CA ILE A 94 -7.32 -14.42 8.21
C ILE A 94 -8.29 -15.32 8.97
#